data_AF-A0A2U3ANF1-F1
#
_entry.id   AF-A0A2U3ANF1-F1
#
_cell.length_a   1.000
_cell.length_b   1.000
_cell.length_c   1.000
_cell.angle_alpha   90.00
_cell.angle_beta   90.00
_cell.angle_gamma   90.00
#
_symmetry.space_group_name_H-M   'P 1'
#
loop_
_entity.id
_entity.type
_entity.pdbx_description
1 polymer ?
#
loop_
_entity_poly.entity_id
_entity_poly.type
_entity_poly.pdbx_seq_one_letter_code
_entity_poly.pdbx_strand_id
1 'polypeptide(L)'
;MNLTDFLSQVQIITKGKYGVNDLLSDDFLSRHTPFDSAEVLFKSLPFDVDEKLIEGEFSESELNEFINRNTQFDSWKDLLIAATNYLSNE
;
A
#
# COMPACT_ATOMS: atom_id res chain seq x y z
N MET A 1 3.03 11.30 8.89
CA MET A 1 3.93 10.82 7.83
C MET A 1 3.70 11.71 6.62
N ASN A 2 4.71 12.11 5.86
CA ASN A 2 4.50 12.91 4.64
C ASN A 2 4.70 12.04 3.38
N LEU A 3 4.38 12.57 2.20
CA LEU A 3 4.55 11.89 0.91
C LEU A 3 5.98 11.33 0.73
N THR A 4 6.98 12.08 1.18
CA THR A 4 8.39 11.65 1.10
C THR A 4 8.64 10.39 1.91
N ASP A 5 8.08 10.29 3.12
CA ASP A 5 8.21 9.11 3.97
C ASP A 5 7.48 7.90 3.38
N PHE A 6 6.31 8.11 2.77
CA PHE A 6 5.54 7.06 2.09
C PHE A 6 6.31 6.50 0.89
N LEU A 7 6.80 7.37 0.01
CA LEU A 7 7.60 6.97 -1.16
C LEU A 7 8.95 6.35 -0.75
N SER A 8 9.57 6.87 0.32
CA SER A 8 10.82 6.32 0.84
C SER A 8 10.62 4.89 1.35
N GLN A 9 9.51 4.59 2.02
CA GLN A 9 9.21 3.22 2.45
C GLN A 9 9.05 2.28 1.27
N VAL A 10 8.33 2.68 0.23
CA VAL A 10 8.19 1.88 -0.99
C VAL A 10 9.56 1.62 -1.59
N GLN A 11 10.40 2.66 -1.74
CA GLN A 11 11.77 2.50 -2.25
C GLN A 11 12.64 1.62 -1.35
N ILE A 12 12.53 1.72 -0.03
CA ILE A 12 13.30 0.92 0.92
C ILE A 12 12.88 -0.55 0.84
N ILE A 13 11.58 -0.82 0.77
CA ILE A 13 11.02 -2.19 0.73
C ILE A 13 11.33 -2.85 -0.61
N THR A 14 11.12 -2.14 -1.72
CA THR A 14 11.39 -2.67 -3.07
C THR A 14 12.85 -2.56 -3.49
N LYS A 15 13.70 -1.93 -2.67
CA LYS A 15 15.07 -1.51 -3.03
C LYS A 15 15.09 -0.66 -4.31
N GLY A 16 14.01 0.08 -4.58
CA GLY A 16 13.82 0.91 -5.76
C GLY A 16 13.54 0.13 -7.05
N LYS A 17 13.29 -1.18 -6.97
CA LYS A 17 13.10 -2.05 -8.14
C LYS A 17 11.67 -2.01 -8.70
N TYR A 18 10.69 -1.75 -7.84
CA TYR A 18 9.27 -1.76 -8.19
C TYR A 18 8.59 -0.51 -7.64
N GLY A 19 7.66 0.05 -8.42
CA GLY A 19 6.78 1.12 -7.97
C GLY A 19 5.59 0.61 -7.14
N VAL A 20 4.85 1.51 -6.50
CA VAL A 20 3.63 1.17 -5.76
C VAL A 20 2.62 0.45 -6.66
N ASN A 21 2.43 0.93 -7.89
CA ASN A 21 1.49 0.33 -8.84
C ASN A 21 1.92 -1.06 -9.30
N ASP A 22 3.23 -1.34 -9.35
CA ASP A 22 3.72 -2.69 -9.68
C ASP A 22 3.44 -3.65 -8.53
N LEU A 23 3.70 -3.21 -7.29
CA LEU A 23 3.44 -4.00 -6.08
C LEU A 23 1.96 -4.30 -5.89
N LEU A 24 1.13 -3.26 -6.00
CA LEU A 24 -0.31 -3.33 -5.82
C LEU A 24 -1.01 -3.70 -7.12
N SER A 25 -0.43 -4.63 -7.87
CA SER A 25 -1.05 -5.16 -9.08
C SER A 25 -2.40 -5.81 -8.75
N ASP A 26 -3.33 -5.75 -9.70
CA ASP A 26 -4.67 -6.33 -9.57
C ASP A 26 -4.60 -7.84 -9.23
N ASP A 27 -3.62 -8.56 -9.79
CA ASP A 27 -3.42 -9.99 -9.51
C ASP A 27 -2.95 -10.24 -8.07
N PHE A 28 -2.02 -9.43 -7.54
CA PHE A 28 -1.62 -9.55 -6.13
C PHE A 28 -2.80 -9.20 -5.20
N LEU A 29 -3.47 -8.08 -5.46
CA LEU A 29 -4.53 -7.60 -4.59
C LEU A 29 -5.73 -8.54 -4.56
N SER A 30 -6.20 -9.02 -5.72
CA SER A 30 -7.33 -9.95 -5.78
C SER A 30 -7.05 -11.30 -5.12
N ARG A 31 -5.78 -11.71 -5.03
CA ARG A 31 -5.37 -12.97 -4.37
C ARG A 31 -5.12 -12.82 -2.87
N HIS A 32 -4.63 -11.67 -2.45
CA HIS A 32 -4.13 -11.47 -1.08
C HIS A 32 -4.94 -10.48 -0.25
N THR A 33 -5.92 -9.81 -0.83
CA THR A 33 -6.81 -8.84 -0.20
C THR A 33 -8.22 -9.01 -0.76
N PRO A 34 -9.26 -8.43 -0.14
CA PRO A 34 -10.60 -8.42 -0.72
C PRO A 34 -10.77 -7.34 -1.81
N PHE A 35 -9.69 -6.67 -2.23
CA PHE A 35 -9.73 -5.60 -3.22
C PHE A 35 -9.28 -6.13 -4.59
N ASP A 36 -10.01 -5.80 -5.65
CA ASP A 36 -9.71 -6.27 -7.00
C ASP A 36 -8.58 -5.48 -7.68
N SER A 37 -8.34 -4.24 -7.26
CA SER A 37 -7.32 -3.36 -7.84
C SER A 37 -6.84 -2.31 -6.84
N ALA A 38 -5.69 -1.69 -7.15
CA ALA A 38 -5.15 -0.62 -6.32
C ALA A 38 -6.13 0.56 -6.23
N GLU A 39 -6.83 0.86 -7.32
CA GLU A 39 -7.85 1.91 -7.36
C GLU A 39 -9.01 1.62 -6.38
N VAL A 40 -9.47 0.37 -6.31
CA VAL A 40 -10.52 -0.03 -5.36
C VAL A 40 -10.02 0.07 -3.92
N LEU A 41 -8.78 -0.35 -3.67
CA LEU A 41 -8.15 -0.22 -2.35
C LEU A 41 -8.07 1.25 -1.92
N PHE A 42 -7.56 2.13 -2.79
CA PHE A 42 -7.43 3.55 -2.47
C PHE A 42 -8.77 4.26 -2.30
N LYS A 43 -9.79 3.93 -3.11
CA LYS A 43 -11.15 4.45 -2.94
C LYS A 43 -11.86 3.95 -1.68
N SER A 44 -11.45 2.80 -1.15
CA SER A 44 -12.02 2.23 0.07
C SER A 44 -11.44 2.86 1.34
N LEU A 45 -10.35 3.64 1.22
CA LEU A 45 -9.79 4.34 2.36
C LEU A 45 -10.77 5.39 2.89
N PRO A 46 -10.80 5.59 4.22
CA PRO A 46 -11.68 6.58 4.84
C PRO A 46 -11.25 8.03 4.54
N PHE A 47 -10.16 8.23 3.81
CA PHE A 47 -9.60 9.50 3.38
C PHE A 47 -9.11 9.39 1.95
N ASP A 48 -9.10 10.51 1.24
CA ASP A 48 -8.48 10.60 -0.07
C ASP A 48 -6.96 10.64 0.10
N VAL A 49 -6.28 9.64 -0.45
CA VAL A 49 -4.81 9.51 -0.37
C VAL A 49 -4.14 10.67 -1.09
N ASP A 50 -4.65 11.08 -2.24
CA ASP A 50 -4.05 12.17 -3.01
C ASP A 50 -4.19 13.50 -2.25
N GLU A 51 -5.36 13.75 -1.65
CA GLU A 51 -5.58 14.92 -0.80
C GLU A 51 -4.66 14.91 0.42
N LYS A 52 -4.61 13.80 1.18
CA LYS A 52 -3.76 13.70 2.38
C LYS A 52 -2.26 13.73 2.07
N LEU A 53 -1.85 13.22 0.90
CA LEU A 53 -0.48 13.32 0.42
C LEU A 53 -0.10 14.76 0.08
N ILE A 54 -1.00 15.52 -0.56
CA ILE A 54 -0.80 16.94 -0.88
C ILE A 54 -0.76 17.79 0.39
N GLU A 55 -1.64 17.53 1.35
CA GLU A 55 -1.72 18.24 2.62
C GLU A 55 -0.57 17.88 3.58
N GLY A 56 0.15 16.77 3.33
CA GLY A 56 1.20 16.27 4.21
C GLY A 56 0.68 15.70 5.53
N GLU A 57 -0.63 15.44 5.61
CA GLU A 57 -1.33 14.95 6.80
C GLU A 57 -1.53 13.43 6.79
N PHE A 58 -0.71 12.69 6.06
CA PHE A 58 -0.87 11.24 5.95
C PHE A 58 -0.57 10.55 7.29
N SER A 59 -1.59 9.91 7.87
CA SER A 59 -1.44 9.15 9.12
C SER A 59 -1.16 7.69 8.80
N GLU A 60 0.09 7.27 9.04
CA GLU A 60 0.48 5.87 8.91
C GLU A 60 -0.39 4.95 9.79
N SER A 61 -0.77 5.44 10.97
CA SER A 61 -1.64 4.69 11.88
C SER A 61 -3.01 4.41 11.28
N GLU A 62 -3.64 5.38 10.60
CA GLU A 62 -4.95 5.20 9.98
C GLU A 62 -4.88 4.22 8.80
N LEU A 63 -3.80 4.30 8.01
CA LEU A 63 -3.55 3.35 6.94
C LEU A 63 -3.31 1.94 7.48
N ASN A 64 -2.47 1.79 8.50
CA ASN A 64 -2.20 0.50 9.13
C ASN A 64 -3.47 -0.09 9.75
N GLU A 65 -4.29 0.71 10.43
CA GLU A 65 -5.58 0.27 10.94
C GLU A 65 -6.53 -0.18 9.82
N PHE A 66 -6.58 0.56 8.72
CA PHE A 66 -7.40 0.18 7.57
C PHE A 66 -6.95 -1.17 6.99
N ILE A 67 -5.66 -1.34 6.78
CA ILE A 67 -5.09 -2.58 6.23
C ILE A 67 -5.33 -3.75 7.19
N ASN A 68 -5.09 -3.57 8.49
CA ASN A 68 -5.33 -4.57 9.52
C ASN A 68 -6.79 -5.03 9.55
N ARG A 69 -7.73 -4.09 9.43
CA ARG A 69 -9.16 -4.38 9.52
C ARG A 69 -9.75 -4.98 8.24
N ASN A 70 -9.22 -4.62 7.09
CA ASN A 70 -9.81 -4.98 5.79
C ASN A 70 -9.01 -6.05 5.02
N THR A 71 -7.80 -6.38 5.47
CA THR A 71 -6.96 -7.38 4.79
C THR A 71 -6.41 -8.38 5.80
N GLN A 72 -5.66 -9.36 5.32
CA GLN A 72 -4.94 -10.31 6.17
C GLN A 72 -3.61 -9.75 6.71
N PHE A 73 -3.23 -8.53 6.35
CA PHE A 73 -1.95 -7.92 6.71
C PHE A 73 -2.09 -7.01 7.93
N ASP A 74 -1.11 -7.04 8.83
CA ASP A 74 -1.17 -6.24 10.06
C ASP A 74 -0.91 -4.75 9.85
N SER A 75 -0.18 -4.40 8.79
CA SER A 75 0.20 -3.03 8.45
C SER A 75 0.37 -2.85 6.95
N TRP A 76 0.36 -1.59 6.50
CA TRP A 76 0.68 -1.24 5.13
C TRP A 76 2.06 -1.75 4.69
N LYS A 77 3.03 -1.66 5.59
CA LYS A 77 4.38 -2.15 5.35
C LYS A 77 4.40 -3.66 5.10
N ASP A 78 3.63 -4.44 5.88
CA ASP A 78 3.55 -5.89 5.70
C ASP A 78 2.92 -6.25 4.35
N LEU A 79 1.89 -5.51 3.94
CA LEU A 79 1.28 -5.64 2.62
C LEU A 79 2.31 -5.39 1.50
N LEU A 80 3.08 -4.30 1.58
CA LEU A 80 4.13 -4.00 0.59
C LEU A 80 5.25 -5.04 0.56
N ILE A 81 5.65 -5.58 1.73
CA ILE A 81 6.63 -6.66 1.82
C ILE A 81 6.09 -7.92 1.12
N ALA A 82 4.83 -8.28 1.38
CA ALA A 82 4.20 -9.42 0.74
C ALA A 82 4.10 -9.24 -0.78
N ALA A 83 3.71 -8.05 -1.25
CA ALA A 83 3.69 -7.71 -2.67
C ALA A 83 5.07 -7.80 -3.31
N THR A 84 6.11 -7.32 -2.61
CA THR A 84 7.50 -7.38 -3.11
C THR A 84 7.98 -8.81 -3.24
N ASN A 85 7.63 -9.65 -2.25
CA ASN A 85 7.93 -11.08 -2.29
C ASN A 85 7.15 -11.78 -3.41
N TYR A 86 5.91 -11.38 -3.68
CA TYR A 86 5.10 -11.91 -4.78
C TYR A 86 5.79 -11.66 -6.13
N LEU A 87 6.12 -10.40 -6.43
CA LEU A 87 6.82 -10.03 -7.67
C LEU A 87 8.24 -10.58 -7.81
N SER A 88 8.88 -10.94 -6.69
CA SER A 88 10.24 -11.50 -6.71
C SER A 88 10.25 -13.02 -6.90
N ASN A 89 9.11 -13.69 -6.71
CA ASN A 89 8.95 -15.14 -6.88
C ASN A 89 8.17 -15.53 -8.15
N GLU A 90 7.65 -14.56 -8.91
CA GLU A 90 7.30 -14.72 -10.32
C GLU A 90 8.55 -14.65 -11.23
#